data_AF-A0A9X7A047-F1
#
_entry.id   AF-A0A9X7A047-F1
#
_cell.length_a   1.000
_cell.length_b   1.000
_cell.length_c   1.000
_cell.angle_alpha   90.00
_cell.angle_beta   90.00
_cell.angle_gamma   90.00
#
_symmetry.space_group_name_H-M   'P 1'
#
loop_
_entity.id
_entity.type
_entity.pdbx_description
1 polymer ?
#
loop_
_entity_poly.entity_id
_entity_poly.type
_entity_poly.pdbx_seq_one_letter_code
_entity_poly.pdbx_strand_id
1 'polypeptide(L)' 'MNNRVNLRIDFAFKQLFGTKGNEEILMGFLNAVLQRTLSSPITSLTLEDP' A
#
# COMPACT_ATOMS: atom_id res chain seq x y z
N MET A 1 -21.30 -10.05 5.82
CA MET A 1 -20.29 -9.77 6.87
C MET A 1 -19.72 -8.39 6.58
N ASN A 2 -20.04 -7.37 7.37
CA ASN A 2 -19.62 -6.00 7.08
C ASN A 2 -18.24 -5.76 7.70
N ASN A 3 -17.20 -5.84 6.87
CA ASN A 3 -15.85 -5.41 7.22
C ASN A 3 -15.85 -3.87 7.33
N ARG A 4 -16.20 -3.35 8.52
CA ARG A 4 -16.19 -1.91 8.80
C ARG A 4 -14.74 -1.46 8.92
N VAL A 5 -14.14 -1.10 7.79
CA VAL A 5 -12.83 -0.44 7.78
C VAL A 5 -12.96 0.83 8.62
N ASN A 6 -12.10 0.99 9.62
CA ASN A 6 -12.09 2.20 10.43
C ASN A 6 -11.69 3.37 9.51
N LEU A 7 -12.61 4.32 9.30
CA LEU A 7 -12.43 5.44 8.37
C LEU A 7 -11.17 6.25 8.68
N ARG A 8 -10.76 6.34 9.94
CA ARG A 8 -9.53 7.05 10.33
C ARG A 8 -8.27 6.31 9.84
N ILE A 9 -8.31 4.98 9.90
CA ILE A 9 -7.22 4.12 9.43
C ILE A 9 -7.19 4.14 7.90
N ASP A 10 -8.34 4.03 7.25
CA ASP A 10 -8.47 4.11 5.78
C ASP A 10 -7.95 5.46 5.24
N PHE A 11 -8.34 6.57 5.87
CA PHE A 11 -7.89 7.90 5.47
C PHE A 11 -6.38 8.08 5.63
N ALA A 12 -5.82 7.70 6.79
CA ALA A 12 -4.38 7.80 7.03
C ALA A 12 -3.58 6.90 6.06
N PHE A 13 -4.10 5.70 5.78
CA PHE A 13 -3.48 4.78 4.83
C PHE A 13 -3.47 5.34 3.41
N LYS A 14 -4.61 5.88 2.94
CA LYS A 14 -4.71 6.54 1.62
C LYS A 14 -3.83 7.78 1.54
N GLN A 15 -3.75 8.59 2.59
CA GLN A 15 -2.89 9.75 2.60
C GLN A 15 -1.41 9.36 2.49
N LEU A 16 -0.99 8.34 3.23
CA LEU A 16 0.40 7.90 3.27
C LEU A 16 0.81 7.15 2.00
N PHE A 17 -0.06 6.27 1.48
CA PHE A 17 0.29 5.31 0.43
C PHE A 17 -0.45 5.52 -0.89
N GLY A 18 -1.59 6.21 -0.89
CA GLY A 18 -2.43 6.48 -2.05
C GLY A 18 -2.21 7.86 -2.68
N THR A 19 -1.20 8.61 -2.25
CA THR A 19 -0.84 9.91 -2.82
C THR A 19 0.27 9.73 -3.85
N LYS A 20 0.14 10.33 -5.03
CA LYS A 20 1.21 10.36 -6.06
C LYS A 20 2.49 10.93 -5.47
N GLY A 21 3.62 10.26 -5.69
CA GLY A 21 4.92 10.60 -5.12
C GLY A 21 5.29 9.77 -3.88
N ASN A 22 4.36 9.00 -3.30
CA ASN A 22 4.63 8.10 -2.18
C ASN A 22 4.77 6.63 -2.63
N GLU A 23 4.85 6.35 -3.94
CA GLU A 23 4.95 4.98 -4.45
C GLU A 23 6.19 4.25 -3.91
N GLU A 24 7.31 4.94 -3.70
CA GLU A 24 8.53 4.35 -3.12
C GLU A 24 8.31 3.84 -1.69
N ILE A 25 7.59 4.62 -0.86
CA ILE A 25 7.30 4.26 0.53
C ILE A 25 6.33 3.07 0.57
N LEU A 26 5.31 3.09 -0.29
CA LEU A 26 4.38 1.97 -0.43
C LEU A 26 5.09 0.71 -0.92
N MET A 27 5.97 0.83 -1.91
CA MET A 27 6.77 -0.29 -2.43
C MET A 27 7.69 -0.86 -1.35
N GLY A 28 8.36 -0.01 -0.57
CA GLY A 28 9.20 -0.44 0.56
C GLY A 28 8.39 -1.19 1.63
N PHE A 29 7.22 -0.64 1.99
CA PHE A 29 6.30 -1.29 2.92
C PHE A 29 5.84 -2.67 2.42
N LEU A 30 5.40 -2.76 1.17
CA LEU A 30 4.94 -4.02 0.57
C LEU A 30 6.07 -5.05 0.51
N ASN A 31 7.28 -4.63 0.11
CA ASN A 31 8.45 -5.52 0.10
C ASN A 31 8.79 -6.05 1.50
N ALA A 32 8.66 -5.24 2.55
CA ALA A 32 8.89 -5.67 3.92
C ALA A 32 7.80 -6.64 4.42
N VAL A 33 6.53 -6.35 4.17
CA VAL A 33 5.40 -7.18 4.61
C VAL A 33 5.35 -8.50 3.84
N LEU A 34 5.61 -8.47 2.53
CA LEU A 34 5.50 -9.63 1.64
C LEU A 34 6.82 -10.36 1.41
N GLN A 35 7.89 -10.00 2.12
CA GLN A 35 9.24 -10.57 1.95
C GLN A 35 9.26 -12.10 2.02
N ARG A 36 8.39 -12.71 2.84
CA ARG A 36 8.31 -14.17 3.03
C ARG A 36 7.45 -14.89 1.98
N THR A 37 6.66 -14.13 1.23
CA THR A 37 5.68 -14.65 0.27
C THR A 37 6.07 -14.40 -1.18
N LEU A 38 6.86 -13.35 -1.45
CA LEU A 38 7.34 -13.04 -2.79
C LEU A 38 8.68 -13.73 -3.06
N SER A 39 8.83 -14.30 -4.24
CA SER A 39 10.10 -14.85 -4.73
C SER A 39 11.12 -13.77 -5.12
N SER A 40 10.65 -12.55 -5.39
CA SER A 40 11.46 -11.39 -5.76
C SER A 40 10.80 -10.09 -5.29
N PRO A 41 11.58 -9.04 -4.99
CA PRO A 41 11.03 -7.75 -4.59
C PRO A 41 10.21 -7.10 -5.72
N ILE A 42 9.21 -6.31 -5.32
CA ILE A 42 8.44 -5.41 -6.18
C ILE A 42 9.36 -4.26 -6.61
N THR A 43 9.41 -4.00 -7.91
CA THR A 43 10.26 -2.97 -8.53
C THR A 43 9.47 -1.83 -9.19
N SER A 44 8.17 -1.99 -9.36
CA SER A 44 7.29 -0.99 -9.95
C SER A 44 5.89 -1.12 -9.35
N LEU A 45 5.27 0.02 -9.12
CA LEU A 45 3.92 0.13 -8.57
C LEU A 45 3.20 1.27 -9.27
N THR A 46 1.96 1.02 -9.68
CA THR A 46 1.06 2.05 -10.22
C THR A 46 -0.18 2.11 -9.33
N LEU A 47 -0.53 3.32 -8.89
CA LEU A 47 -1.82 3.58 -8.25
C LEU A 47 -2.86 3.79 -9.35
N GLU A 48 -3.81 2.88 -9.48
CA GLU A 48 -4.98 3.11 -10.32
C GLU A 48 -5.94 4.02 -9.57
N ASP A 49 -6.24 5.19 -10.16
CA ASP A 49 -7.35 6.03 -9.71
C ASP A 49 -8.66 5.23 -9.94
N PRO A 50 -9.61 5.25 -8.98
CA PRO A 50 -10.91 4.59 -9.14
C PRO A 50 -11.79 5.20 -10.24
#